data_AF-A0A433BBP4-F1
#
_entry.id   AF-A0A433BBP4-F1
#
_cell.length_a   1.000
_cell.length_b   1.000
_cell.length_c   1.000
_cell.angle_alpha   90.00
_cell.angle_beta   90.00
_cell.angle_gamma   90.00
#
_symmetry.space_group_name_H-M   'P 1'
#
loop_
_entity.id
_entity.type
_entity.pdbx_description
1 polymer ?
#
loop_
_entity_poly.entity_id
_entity_poly.type
_entity_poly.pdbx_seq_one_letter_code
_entity_poly.pdbx_strand_id
1 'polypeptide(L)'
;MMRWVPRLPVGTALHGGDPLLRRIAELAGGGSSSLSLDALERLFNRVCAVSEGRPASAEGLPDDQGFVAAVLILRELMHHLSFDALTLVS
;
A
#
# COMPACT_ATOMS: atom_id res chain seq x y z
N MET A 1 -20.28 -9.78 -0.16
CA MET A 1 -19.30 -9.43 0.89
C MET A 1 -19.55 -7.97 1.30
N MET A 2 -19.57 -7.65 2.60
CA MET A 2 -20.09 -6.39 3.17
C MET A 2 -19.57 -5.12 2.47
N ARG A 3 -20.49 -4.37 1.85
CA ARG A 3 -20.24 -3.01 1.31
C ARG A 3 -20.84 -2.00 2.29
N TRP A 4 -20.14 -1.75 3.37
CA TRP A 4 -20.41 -0.59 4.22
C TRP A 4 -19.35 0.45 3.90
N VAL A 5 -19.66 1.33 2.94
CA VAL A 5 -18.83 2.50 2.66
C VAL A 5 -19.59 3.68 3.23
N PRO A 6 -19.19 4.23 4.39
CA PRO A 6 -19.46 5.64 4.66
C PRO A 6 -18.87 6.38 3.46
N ARG A 7 -19.72 6.94 2.60
CA ARG A 7 -19.22 7.68 1.44
C ARG A 7 -18.48 8.88 1.98
N LEU A 8 -17.15 8.85 1.88
CA LEU A 8 -16.36 10.05 2.08
C LEU A 8 -16.87 11.12 1.10
N PRO A 9 -16.86 12.41 1.50
CA PRO A 9 -17.15 13.49 0.58
C PRO A 9 -16.30 13.37 -0.69
N VAL A 10 -16.90 13.69 -1.84
CA VAL A 10 -16.17 13.77 -3.10
C VAL A 10 -14.99 14.73 -2.94
N GLY A 11 -13.82 14.34 -3.43
CA GLY A 11 -12.60 15.13 -3.31
C GLY A 11 -11.84 14.95 -2.00
N THR A 12 -12.25 14.02 -1.12
CA THR A 12 -11.43 13.63 0.03
C THR A 12 -10.08 13.09 -0.45
N ALA A 13 -8.99 13.68 0.05
CA ALA A 13 -7.63 13.27 -0.28
C ALA A 13 -6.98 12.50 0.88
N LEU A 14 -6.16 11.50 0.54
CA LEU A 14 -5.40 10.70 1.50
C LEU A 14 -3.95 11.21 1.53
N HIS A 15 -3.49 11.64 2.70
CA HIS A 15 -2.13 12.12 2.93
C HIS A 15 -1.44 11.31 4.03
N GLY A 16 -0.13 11.10 3.90
CA GLY A 16 0.65 10.40 4.93
C GLY A 16 2.12 10.82 4.93
N GLY A 17 2.67 11.05 6.12
CA GLY A 17 4.06 11.50 6.32
C GLY A 17 4.96 10.49 7.04
N ASP A 18 4.44 9.30 7.33
CA ASP A 18 5.21 8.26 8.02
C ASP A 18 6.36 7.74 7.11
N PRO A 19 7.60 7.61 7.63
CA PRO A 19 8.71 7.05 6.86
C PRO A 19 8.44 5.68 6.25
N LEU A 20 7.62 4.84 6.89
CA LEU A 20 7.23 3.54 6.37
C LEU A 20 6.41 3.66 5.07
N LEU A 21 5.56 4.68 4.95
CA LEU A 21 4.80 4.93 3.71
C LEU A 21 5.71 5.29 2.54
N ARG A 22 6.79 6.03 2.80
CA ARG A 22 7.81 6.34 1.78
C ARG A 22 8.54 5.08 1.34
N ARG A 23 8.94 4.23 2.29
CA ARG A 23 9.58 2.93 2.00
C ARG A 23 8.66 2.01 1.18
N ILE A 24 7.36 1.99 1.49
CA ILE A 24 6.35 1.25 0.71
C ILE A 24 6.28 1.82 -0.72
N ALA A 25 6.23 3.14 -0.88
CA ALA A 25 6.15 3.77 -2.20
C ALA A 25 7.40 3.48 -3.05
N GLU A 26 8.59 3.53 -2.46
CA GLU A 26 9.85 3.16 -3.12
C GLU A 26 9.82 1.70 -3.60
N LEU A 27 9.41 0.77 -2.75
CA LEU A 27 9.34 -0.65 -3.09
C LEU A 27 8.21 -1.00 -4.06
N ALA A 28 7.15 -0.19 -4.12
CA ALA A 28 6.10 -0.31 -5.12
C ALA A 28 6.51 0.22 -6.51
N GLY A 29 7.69 0.83 -6.64
CA GLY A 29 8.13 1.51 -7.86
C GLY A 29 7.36 2.82 -8.11
N GLY A 30 6.78 3.40 -7.07
CA GLY A 30 6.08 4.69 -7.10
C GLY A 30 7.04 5.89 -7.10
N GLY A 31 6.47 7.08 -7.23
CA GLY A 31 7.22 8.33 -7.15
C GLY A 31 7.45 8.77 -5.70
N SER A 32 8.38 9.72 -5.49
CA SER A 32 8.69 10.28 -4.17
C SER A 32 7.55 11.11 -3.55
N SER A 33 6.52 11.46 -4.34
CA SER A 33 5.40 12.30 -3.91
C SER A 33 4.04 11.59 -3.88
N SER A 34 3.92 10.41 -4.48
CA SER A 34 2.64 9.68 -4.52
C SER A 34 2.79 8.17 -4.70
N LEU A 35 1.82 7.44 -4.14
CA LEU A 35 1.65 6.00 -4.29
C LEU A 35 0.24 5.72 -4.81
N SER A 36 0.12 5.15 -6.01
CA SER A 36 -1.18 4.74 -6.56
C SER A 36 -1.64 3.39 -5.99
N LEU A 37 -2.95 3.16 -5.97
CA LEU A 37 -3.53 1.88 -5.59
C LEU A 37 -2.96 0.74 -6.47
N ASP A 38 -2.88 0.93 -7.79
CA ASP A 38 -2.32 -0.08 -8.71
C ASP A 38 -0.87 -0.48 -8.40
N ALA A 39 -0.04 0.48 -7.96
CA ALA A 39 1.34 0.21 -7.58
C ALA A 39 1.39 -0.55 -6.25
N LEU A 40 0.55 -0.16 -5.29
CA LEU A 40 0.40 -0.85 -4.02
C LEU A 40 -0.13 -2.29 -4.20
N GLU A 41 -1.06 -2.53 -5.11
CA GLU A 41 -1.58 -3.86 -5.41
C GLU A 41 -0.51 -4.77 -6.04
N ARG A 42 0.34 -4.22 -6.92
CA ARG A 42 1.50 -4.96 -7.46
C ARG A 42 2.49 -5.33 -6.36
N LEU A 43 2.74 -4.43 -5.41
CA LEU A 43 3.58 -4.71 -4.24
C LEU A 43 2.93 -5.78 -3.34
N PHE A 44 1.62 -5.69 -3.10
CA PHE A 44 0.87 -6.67 -2.33
C PHE A 44 0.94 -8.07 -2.94
N ASN A 45 0.82 -8.20 -4.27
CA ASN A 45 0.95 -9.50 -4.95
C ASN A 45 2.33 -10.16 -4.71
N ARG A 46 3.39 -9.36 -4.60
CA ARG A 46 4.73 -9.87 -4.23
C ARG A 46 4.76 -10.38 -2.78
N VAL A 47 4.08 -9.69 -1.86
CA VAL A 47 3.92 -10.14 -0.46
C VAL A 47 3.14 -11.46 -0.40
N CYS A 48 2.08 -11.62 -1.18
CA CYS A 48 1.36 -12.88 -1.30
C CYS A 48 2.27 -14.01 -1.82
N ALA A 49 3.05 -13.74 -2.87
CA ALA A 49 3.97 -14.72 -3.42
C ALA A 49 5.00 -15.20 -2.38
N VAL A 50 5.45 -14.32 -1.48
CA VAL A 50 6.32 -14.71 -0.35
C VAL A 50 5.58 -15.62 0.64
N SER A 51 4.33 -15.28 0.95
CA SER A 51 3.48 -16.09 1.83
C SER A 51 3.18 -17.49 1.25
N GLU A 52 3.19 -17.61 -0.08
CA GLU A 52 3.05 -18.85 -0.83
C GLU A 52 4.38 -19.65 -0.94
N GLY A 53 5.47 -19.16 -0.35
CA GLY A 53 6.74 -19.87 -0.24
C GLY A 53 7.86 -19.34 -1.13
N ARG A 54 7.66 -18.24 -1.86
CA ARG A 54 8.80 -17.58 -2.52
C ARG A 54 9.69 -16.88 -1.49
N PRO A 55 11.02 -16.91 -1.64
CA PRO A 55 11.89 -16.14 -0.76
C PRO A 55 11.66 -14.63 -0.90
N ALA A 56 11.59 -13.91 0.22
CA ALA A 56 11.42 -12.45 0.22
C ALA A 56 12.50 -11.71 -0.60
N SER A 57 13.74 -12.21 -0.54
CA SER A 57 14.86 -11.66 -1.33
C SER A 57 14.66 -11.79 -2.84
N ALA A 58 14.00 -12.85 -3.32
CA ALA A 58 13.71 -13.06 -4.74
C ALA A 58 12.64 -12.07 -5.24
N GLU A 59 11.71 -11.70 -4.36
CA GLU A 59 10.69 -10.68 -4.63
C GLU A 59 11.18 -9.26 -4.32
N GLY A 60 12.43 -9.07 -3.87
CA GLY A 60 12.99 -7.77 -3.51
C GLY A 60 12.26 -7.10 -2.33
N LEU A 61 11.76 -7.90 -1.39
CA LEU A 61 11.00 -7.44 -0.22
C LEU A 61 11.85 -7.55 1.06
N PRO A 62 11.64 -6.64 2.02
CA PRO A 62 12.26 -6.76 3.34
C PRO A 62 11.63 -7.92 4.12
N ASP A 63 12.46 -8.63 4.90
CA ASP A 63 11.99 -9.61 5.89
C ASP A 63 11.55 -8.89 7.18
N ASP A 64 10.44 -8.16 7.09
CA ASP A 64 9.94 -7.27 8.14
C ASP A 64 8.41 -7.41 8.26
N GLN A 65 7.94 -7.94 9.38
CA GLN A 65 6.50 -8.15 9.65
C GLN A 65 5.73 -6.83 9.72
N GLY A 66 6.35 -5.75 10.21
CA GLY A 66 5.74 -4.42 10.27
C GLY A 66 5.49 -3.85 8.86
N PHE A 67 6.44 -4.08 7.95
CA PHE A 67 6.27 -3.72 6.54
C PHE A 67 5.10 -4.48 5.90
N VAL A 68 5.03 -5.80 6.08
CA VAL A 68 3.94 -6.63 5.54
C VAL A 68 2.58 -6.19 6.08
N ALA A 69 2.49 -5.95 7.39
CA ALA A 69 1.26 -5.47 8.02
C ALA A 69 0.82 -4.10 7.49
N ALA A 70 1.76 -3.17 7.28
CA ALA A 70 1.45 -1.85 6.74
C ALA A 70 0.98 -1.90 5.28
N VAL A 71 1.59 -2.74 4.43
CA VAL A 71 1.12 -2.96 3.05
C VAL A 71 -0.32 -3.49 3.04
N LEU A 72 -0.63 -4.47 3.89
CA LEU A 72 -1.98 -5.03 4.05
C LEU A 72 -2.99 -3.95 4.48
N ILE A 73 -2.72 -3.25 5.59
CA ILE A 73 -3.63 -2.23 6.13
C ILE A 73 -3.87 -1.11 5.11
N LEU A 74 -2.81 -0.60 4.49
CA LEU A 74 -2.92 0.46 3.50
C LEU A 74 -3.74 0.02 2.29
N ARG A 75 -3.51 -1.21 1.80
CA ARG A 75 -4.23 -1.77 0.66
C ARG A 75 -5.72 -1.88 0.96
N GLU A 76 -6.09 -2.45 2.11
CA GLU A 76 -7.49 -2.59 2.49
C GLU A 76 -8.16 -1.23 2.72
N LEU A 77 -7.46 -0.28 3.34
CA LEU A 77 -7.97 1.08 3.52
C LEU A 77 -8.24 1.77 2.17
N MET A 78 -7.26 1.78 1.27
CA MET A 78 -7.39 2.45 -0.03
C MET A 78 -8.46 1.77 -0.91
N HIS A 79 -8.47 0.44 -0.94
CA HIS A 79 -9.43 -0.34 -1.72
C HIS A 79 -10.86 -0.19 -1.20
N HIS A 80 -11.09 -0.28 0.11
CA HIS A 80 -12.43 -0.18 0.68
C HIS A 80 -13.00 1.24 0.74
N LEU A 81 -12.15 2.26 0.88
CA LEU A 81 -12.57 3.67 0.87
C LEU A 81 -12.46 4.32 -0.52
N SER A 82 -12.04 3.57 -1.54
CA SER A 82 -11.93 4.02 -2.93
C SER A 82 -10.99 5.20 -3.11
N PHE A 83 -9.81 5.13 -2.50
CA PHE A 83 -8.72 6.06 -2.77
C PHE A 83 -7.83 5.54 -3.91
N ASP A 84 -7.71 6.32 -4.98
CA ASP A 84 -6.86 5.98 -6.13
C ASP A 84 -5.37 6.20 -5.83
N ALA A 85 -5.05 7.09 -4.89
CA ALA A 85 -3.67 7.41 -4.51
C ALA A 85 -3.53 7.93 -3.08
N LEU A 86 -2.35 7.71 -2.50
CA LEU A 86 -1.82 8.36 -1.31
C LEU A 86 -0.82 9.45 -1.75
N THR A 87 -0.97 10.67 -1.22
CA THR A 87 0.04 11.72 -1.33
C THR A 87 1.02 11.63 -0.16
N LEU A 88 2.30 11.53 -0.47
CA LEU A 88 3.36 11.54 0.54
C LEU A 88 3.66 12.99 0.94
N VAL A 89 3.64 13.25 2.24
CA VAL A 89 3.96 14.56 2.80
C VAL A 89 5.23 14.49 3.66
N SER A 90 5.83 15.66 3.89
CA SER A 90 7.05 15.83 4.68
C SER A 90 6.81 15.55 6.17
#